data_AF-A0A6A6L7W9-F1
#
_entry.id   AF-A0A6A6L7W9-F1
#
_cell.length_a   1.000
_cell.length_b   1.000
_cell.length_c   1.000
_cell.angle_alpha   90.00
_cell.angle_beta   90.00
_cell.angle_gamma   90.00
#
_symmetry.space_group_name_H-M   'P 1'
#
loop_
_entity.id
_entity.type
_entity.pdbx_description
1 polymer ?
#
loop_
_entity_poly.entity_id
_entity_poly.type
_entity_poly.pdbx_seq_one_letter_code
_entity_poly.pdbx_strand_id
1 'polypeptide(L)'
;MIPSKPLNANRSSLLMNQLLSIMIQNRPFDTQLASAITSSSLLTVDLVSDVLRSIPKFFFLSTRSIGRQNTTRHRSPLKQRNLKQESRKYHTNVLILGPAAYRDPKRVNLGLNKAVEFFGEEGLVNEALALFYRMKQYHCKPDVYAYNTIIYALCRVGNFKKARFLLEQMELPGFLCPPDAYTYTILISSYCKYSLQTGCRKAIRRRLWEANHLFRLMLFKGYVPDVVTYNCLIDGCCKTYRIERALELFEDMNRRGCIPNRVTYNSFIRYYSAVNEIDKAVEMLRTMQKMNHGLATSSSYTPIIHALCQAERSQEAWDFIVELVDRGSIPREYTYKLVCDAMGSVGEGKYLDDSFHKRIRWNRE
;
A
#
# COMPACT_ATOMS: atom_id res chain seq x y z
N MET A 1 -41.65 -30.69 -12.77
CA MET A 1 -41.38 -30.38 -11.35
C MET A 1 -39.90 -30.08 -11.18
N ILE A 2 -39.53 -28.80 -11.15
CA ILE A 2 -38.29 -28.30 -10.56
C ILE A 2 -38.72 -27.00 -9.87
N PRO A 3 -38.56 -26.85 -8.55
CA PRO A 3 -39.21 -25.79 -7.80
C PRO A 3 -38.53 -24.45 -8.05
N SER A 4 -39.34 -23.43 -8.29
CA SER A 4 -38.99 -22.02 -8.12
C SER A 4 -38.52 -21.79 -6.68
N LYS A 5 -37.27 -21.37 -6.49
CA LYS A 5 -36.83 -20.66 -5.29
C LYS A 5 -36.92 -19.15 -5.55
N PRO A 6 -37.99 -18.46 -5.13
CA PRO A 6 -37.93 -17.03 -4.84
C PRO A 6 -37.39 -16.83 -3.42
N LEU A 7 -36.76 -15.68 -3.13
CA LEU A 7 -36.69 -14.97 -1.82
C LEU A 7 -35.32 -14.44 -1.31
N ASN A 8 -34.19 -14.60 -2.00
CA ASN A 8 -32.91 -13.98 -1.52
C ASN A 8 -32.44 -12.70 -2.24
N ALA A 9 -33.13 -12.24 -3.30
CA ALA A 9 -32.72 -11.05 -4.05
C ALA A 9 -33.08 -9.71 -3.35
N ASN A 10 -34.07 -9.69 -2.45
CA ASN A 10 -34.55 -8.45 -1.84
C ASN A 10 -33.77 -8.03 -0.58
N ARG A 11 -33.20 -8.97 0.19
CA ARG A 11 -32.38 -8.64 1.37
C ARG A 11 -30.99 -8.13 0.98
N SER A 12 -30.37 -8.73 -0.04
CA SER A 12 -29.11 -8.24 -0.60
C SER A 12 -29.28 -6.83 -1.16
N SER A 13 -30.37 -6.55 -1.88
CA SER A 13 -30.71 -5.21 -2.37
C SER A 13 -30.83 -4.16 -1.25
N LEU A 14 -31.46 -4.49 -0.11
CA LEU A 14 -31.65 -3.55 1.00
C LEU A 14 -30.31 -3.23 1.68
N LEU A 15 -29.51 -4.25 1.95
CA LEU A 15 -28.16 -4.13 2.50
C LEU A 15 -27.24 -3.35 1.55
N MET A 16 -27.33 -3.63 0.24
CA MET A 16 -26.59 -2.90 -0.79
C MET A 16 -26.93 -1.41 -0.77
N ASN A 17 -28.22 -1.06 -0.65
CA ASN A 17 -28.68 0.33 -0.59
C ASN A 17 -28.21 1.05 0.69
N GLN A 18 -28.18 0.34 1.82
CA GLN A 18 -27.68 0.86 3.09
C GLN A 18 -26.15 1.08 3.04
N LEU A 19 -25.39 0.11 2.52
CA LEU A 19 -23.94 0.23 2.35
C LEU A 19 -23.56 1.36 1.38
N LEU A 20 -24.28 1.49 0.26
CA LEU A 20 -24.11 2.61 -0.67
C LEU A 20 -24.34 3.95 0.02
N SER A 21 -25.37 4.04 0.87
CA SER A 21 -25.71 5.27 1.59
C SER A 21 -24.61 5.68 2.59
N ILE A 22 -24.00 4.72 3.28
CA ILE A 22 -22.89 4.93 4.22
C ILE A 22 -21.63 5.37 3.46
N MET A 23 -21.33 4.71 2.33
CA MET A 23 -20.20 5.08 1.46
C MET A 23 -20.32 6.51 0.91
N ILE A 24 -21.52 6.91 0.47
CA ILE A 24 -21.85 8.26 -0.03
C ILE A 24 -21.71 9.33 1.05
N GLN A 25 -22.16 9.03 2.27
CA GLN A 25 -22.18 9.99 3.39
C GLN A 25 -20.83 10.18 4.07
N ASN A 26 -19.78 9.51 3.58
CA ASN A 26 -18.44 9.56 4.14
C ASN A 26 -18.36 9.24 5.64
N ARG A 27 -19.23 8.33 6.12
CA ARG A 27 -19.19 7.87 7.51
C ARG A 27 -18.23 6.69 7.64
N PRO A 28 -17.50 6.55 8.77
CA PRO A 28 -16.78 5.33 9.09
C PRO A 28 -17.78 4.16 9.19
N PHE A 29 -17.33 2.95 8.84
CA PHE A 29 -18.13 1.74 9.03
C PHE A 29 -18.26 1.46 10.53
N ASP A 30 -19.29 2.01 11.18
CA ASP A 30 -19.54 1.79 12.61
C ASP A 30 -19.94 0.33 12.88
N THR A 31 -19.19 -0.32 13.76
CA THR A 31 -19.41 -1.69 14.23
C THR A 31 -20.76 -1.89 14.93
N GLN A 32 -21.34 -0.81 15.48
CA GLN A 32 -22.67 -0.85 16.09
C GLN A 32 -23.80 -0.94 15.04
N LEU A 33 -23.63 -0.39 13.84
CA LEU A 33 -24.61 -0.55 12.75
C LEU A 33 -24.56 -1.98 12.17
N ALA A 34 -23.39 -2.61 12.19
CA ALA A 34 -23.23 -4.04 11.86
C ALA A 34 -23.95 -4.96 12.86
N SER A 35 -24.11 -4.55 14.12
CA SER A 35 -24.83 -5.30 15.16
C SER A 35 -26.35 -5.31 14.99
N ALA A 36 -26.94 -4.35 14.27
CA ALA A 36 -28.36 -4.37 13.92
C ALA A 36 -28.67 -5.29 12.71
N ILE A 37 -27.63 -5.73 12.00
CA ILE A 37 -27.70 -6.56 10.78
C ILE A 37 -27.48 -8.06 11.11
N THR A 38 -27.12 -8.40 12.35
CA THR A 38 -26.81 -9.78 12.74
C THR A 38 -28.05 -10.66 12.87
N SER A 39 -28.40 -11.29 11.75
CA SER A 39 -28.55 -12.74 11.73
C SER A 39 -28.21 -13.24 10.33
N SER A 40 -27.01 -13.82 10.21
CA SER A 40 -26.39 -14.45 9.03
C SER A 40 -25.59 -13.56 8.05
N SER A 41 -24.33 -13.98 7.87
CA SER A 41 -23.24 -13.53 6.99
C SER A 41 -22.54 -12.22 7.34
N LEU A 42 -21.33 -12.38 7.89
CA LEU A 42 -20.18 -11.46 7.75
C LEU A 42 -20.22 -10.77 6.38
N LEU A 43 -19.92 -9.47 6.32
CA LEU A 43 -19.62 -8.77 5.08
C LEU A 43 -18.50 -9.52 4.33
N THR A 44 -18.87 -10.40 3.40
CA THR A 44 -17.89 -11.11 2.58
C THR A 44 -17.33 -10.15 1.53
N VAL A 45 -16.06 -10.32 1.18
CA VAL A 45 -15.39 -9.55 0.11
C VAL A 45 -16.24 -9.57 -1.17
N ASP A 46 -16.90 -10.70 -1.45
CA ASP A 46 -17.81 -10.86 -2.59
C ASP A 46 -19.03 -9.93 -2.53
N LEU A 47 -19.64 -9.76 -1.35
CA LEU A 47 -20.81 -8.91 -1.18
C LEU A 47 -20.44 -7.43 -1.32
N VAL A 48 -19.32 -7.01 -0.74
CA VAL A 48 -18.80 -5.63 -0.89
C VAL A 48 -18.37 -5.38 -2.34
N SER A 49 -17.69 -6.33 -2.98
CA SER A 49 -17.34 -6.28 -4.40
C SER A 49 -18.58 -6.12 -5.29
N ASP A 50 -19.66 -6.85 -5.00
CA ASP A 50 -20.92 -6.70 -5.73
C ASP A 50 -21.60 -5.34 -5.49
N VAL A 51 -21.56 -4.78 -4.26
CA VAL A 51 -21.98 -3.40 -3.96
C VAL A 51 -21.20 -2.42 -4.83
N LEU A 52 -19.87 -2.51 -4.83
CA LEU A 52 -19.00 -1.58 -5.52
C LEU A 52 -19.08 -1.69 -7.05
N ARG A 53 -19.22 -2.91 -7.59
CA ARG A 53 -19.51 -3.13 -9.02
C ARG A 53 -20.87 -2.58 -9.41
N SER A 54 -21.80 -2.55 -8.46
CA SER A 54 -23.12 -1.95 -8.65
C SER A 54 -23.13 -0.44 -8.49
N ILE A 55 -22.15 0.21 -7.84
CA ILE A 55 -22.09 1.68 -7.67
C ILE A 55 -22.29 2.40 -9.02
N PRO A 56 -21.54 2.10 -10.09
CA PRO A 56 -21.84 2.69 -11.39
C PRO A 56 -23.27 2.39 -11.83
N LYS A 57 -23.76 1.15 -11.71
CA LYS A 57 -25.13 0.82 -12.09
C LYS A 57 -26.16 1.57 -11.22
N PHE A 58 -25.95 1.75 -9.93
CA PHE A 58 -26.93 2.27 -8.99
C PHE A 58 -27.04 3.80 -9.03
N PHE A 59 -25.90 4.49 -9.13
CA PHE A 59 -25.90 5.94 -9.35
C PHE A 59 -26.27 6.31 -10.80
N PHE A 60 -26.12 5.38 -11.75
CA PHE A 60 -26.38 5.64 -13.17
C PHE A 60 -27.64 4.97 -13.75
N LEU A 61 -28.35 4.11 -13.01
CA LEU A 61 -29.72 3.68 -13.35
C LEU A 61 -30.65 4.87 -13.15
N SER A 62 -31.48 5.16 -14.16
CA SER A 62 -32.63 6.03 -13.97
C SER A 62 -33.50 5.42 -12.88
N THR A 63 -33.95 6.21 -11.90
CA THR A 63 -34.95 5.75 -10.90
C THR A 63 -36.26 5.29 -11.54
N ARG A 64 -36.43 5.44 -12.87
CA ARG A 64 -37.55 4.90 -13.65
C ARG A 64 -37.32 3.53 -14.27
N SER A 65 -36.12 2.94 -14.23
CA SER A 65 -35.88 1.59 -14.82
C SER A 65 -35.82 0.47 -13.80
N ILE A 66 -36.22 0.73 -12.54
CA ILE A 66 -36.55 -0.32 -11.58
C ILE A 66 -38.05 -0.57 -11.72
N GLY A 67 -38.39 -1.52 -12.59
CA GLY A 67 -39.78 -1.86 -12.86
C GLY A 67 -39.93 -2.73 -14.10
N ARG A 68 -39.34 -3.94 -14.10
CA ARG A 68 -39.89 -5.02 -14.93
C ARG A 68 -41.06 -5.61 -14.15
N GLN A 69 -42.28 -5.18 -14.46
CA GLN A 69 -43.45 -5.97 -14.17
C GLN A 69 -43.93 -6.64 -15.45
N ASN A 70 -43.81 -7.98 -15.47
CA ASN A 70 -44.56 -8.83 -16.38
C ASN A 70 -45.96 -8.94 -15.80
N THR A 71 -46.87 -8.02 -16.14
CA THR A 71 -48.33 -8.25 -16.13
C THR A 71 -49.08 -7.02 -16.63
N THR A 72 -50.19 -7.31 -17.29
CA THR A 72 -51.09 -6.40 -17.98
C THR A 72 -52.02 -5.68 -17.00
N ARG A 73 -51.72 -4.43 -16.60
CA ARG A 73 -52.68 -3.29 -16.54
C ARG A 73 -52.15 -2.01 -15.86
N HIS A 74 -52.68 -0.90 -16.38
CA HIS A 74 -52.77 0.48 -15.88
C HIS A 74 -51.47 1.26 -15.56
N ARG A 75 -51.12 2.14 -16.51
CA ARG A 75 -50.16 3.23 -16.35
C ARG A 75 -50.67 4.23 -15.29
N SER A 76 -49.85 4.53 -14.29
CA SER A 76 -49.97 5.80 -13.57
C SER A 76 -49.67 6.97 -14.53
N PRO A 77 -50.39 8.11 -14.46
CA PRO A 77 -50.22 9.19 -15.42
C PRO A 77 -48.78 9.69 -15.38
N LEU A 78 -48.13 9.73 -16.55
CA LEU A 78 -46.92 10.51 -16.75
C LEU A 78 -47.22 11.93 -16.27
N LYS A 79 -46.59 12.41 -15.18
CA LYS A 79 -46.57 13.86 -14.90
C LYS A 79 -46.05 14.54 -16.17
N GLN A 80 -46.96 15.20 -16.88
CA GLN A 80 -46.73 15.79 -18.19
C GLN A 80 -45.55 16.77 -18.09
N ARG A 81 -44.63 16.70 -19.06
CA ARG A 81 -43.49 17.61 -19.13
C ARG A 81 -44.02 19.02 -19.29
N ASN A 82 -43.65 19.93 -18.40
CA ASN A 82 -44.04 21.34 -18.53
C ASN A 82 -43.04 22.05 -19.46
N LEU A 83 -43.28 21.92 -20.76
CA LEU A 83 -42.44 22.45 -21.84
C LEU A 83 -42.26 23.98 -21.74
N LYS A 84 -43.23 24.72 -21.16
CA LYS A 84 -43.11 26.17 -20.91
C LYS A 84 -42.06 26.49 -19.85
N GLN A 85 -41.99 25.70 -18.78
CA GLN A 85 -41.00 25.89 -17.73
C GLN A 85 -39.60 25.47 -18.21
N GLU A 86 -39.52 24.42 -19.02
CA GLU A 86 -38.27 24.01 -19.66
C GLU A 86 -37.79 25.08 -20.66
N SER A 87 -38.66 25.58 -21.53
CA SER A 87 -38.34 26.67 -22.45
C SER A 87 -37.87 27.93 -21.71
N ARG A 88 -38.55 28.37 -20.63
CA ARG A 88 -38.12 29.53 -19.84
C ARG A 88 -36.71 29.37 -19.26
N LYS A 89 -36.39 28.19 -18.70
CA LYS A 89 -35.06 27.92 -18.13
C LYS A 89 -33.96 27.89 -19.20
N TYR A 90 -34.28 27.42 -20.41
CA TYR A 90 -33.40 27.49 -21.58
C TYR A 90 -33.11 28.94 -21.98
N HIS A 91 -34.13 29.80 -22.01
CA HIS A 91 -33.98 31.22 -22.32
C HIS A 91 -33.24 32.02 -21.22
N THR A 92 -33.20 31.53 -19.99
CA THR A 92 -32.43 32.14 -18.89
C THR A 92 -31.03 31.56 -18.72
N ASN A 93 -30.51 30.77 -19.68
CA ASN A 93 -29.22 30.07 -19.60
C ASN A 93 -29.05 29.17 -18.36
N VAL A 94 -30.14 28.72 -17.76
CA VAL A 94 -30.11 27.74 -16.67
C VAL A 94 -30.15 26.35 -17.31
N LEU A 95 -28.98 25.70 -17.37
CA LEU A 95 -28.78 24.39 -17.98
C LEU A 95 -29.81 23.35 -17.49
N ILE A 96 -30.75 22.96 -18.36
CA ILE A 96 -31.72 21.90 -18.06
C ILE A 96 -31.10 20.58 -18.48
N LEU A 97 -30.36 19.99 -17.57
CA LEU A 97 -29.98 18.59 -17.69
C LEU A 97 -31.27 17.74 -17.42
N GLY A 98 -31.44 16.60 -18.11
CA GLY A 98 -32.60 15.71 -17.95
C GLY A 98 -32.66 15.00 -16.57
N PRO A 99 -33.44 13.92 -16.36
CA PRO A 99 -33.46 13.20 -15.07
C PRO A 99 -32.10 12.69 -14.56
N ALA A 100 -31.09 12.61 -15.45
CA ALA A 100 -29.69 12.34 -15.12
C ALA A 100 -28.91 13.56 -14.55
N ALA A 101 -29.53 14.74 -14.51
CA ALA A 101 -29.00 16.02 -14.02
C ALA A 101 -28.78 16.12 -12.54
N TYR A 102 -29.57 15.38 -11.77
CA TYR A 102 -29.53 15.43 -10.30
C TYR A 102 -28.34 14.65 -9.72
N ARG A 103 -27.42 14.20 -10.57
CA ARG A 103 -26.20 13.54 -10.15
C ARG A 103 -25.24 14.61 -9.65
N ASP A 104 -25.06 14.66 -8.33
CA ASP A 104 -23.96 15.41 -7.74
C ASP A 104 -22.63 14.78 -8.21
N PRO A 105 -21.88 15.45 -9.10
CA PRO A 105 -20.65 14.90 -9.66
C PRO A 105 -19.62 14.63 -8.56
N LYS A 106 -19.68 15.35 -7.42
CA LYS A 106 -18.78 15.14 -6.28
C LYS A 106 -19.05 13.81 -5.58
N ARG A 107 -20.33 13.45 -5.39
CA ARG A 107 -20.71 12.17 -4.76
C ARG A 107 -20.40 10.97 -5.64
N VAL A 108 -20.59 11.12 -6.95
CA VAL A 108 -20.21 10.10 -7.93
C VAL A 108 -18.70 9.90 -7.92
N ASN A 109 -17.92 10.97 -7.93
CA ASN A 109 -16.46 10.90 -7.85
C ASN A 109 -15.99 10.23 -6.55
N LEU A 110 -16.58 10.60 -5.40
CA LEU A 110 -16.26 10.00 -4.11
C LEU A 110 -16.54 8.50 -4.07
N GLY A 111 -17.68 8.06 -4.60
CA GLY A 111 -18.03 6.63 -4.66
C GLY A 111 -17.09 5.83 -5.58
N LEU A 112 -16.71 6.40 -6.74
CA LEU A 112 -15.76 5.77 -7.66
C LEU A 112 -14.36 5.71 -7.07
N ASN A 113 -13.89 6.76 -6.40
CA ASN A 113 -12.59 6.76 -5.71
C ASN A 113 -12.53 5.69 -4.61
N LYS A 114 -13.55 5.60 -3.75
CA LYS A 114 -13.63 4.56 -2.71
C LYS A 114 -13.70 3.14 -3.28
N ALA A 115 -14.38 2.95 -4.40
CA ALA A 115 -14.43 1.65 -5.06
C ALA A 115 -13.04 1.28 -5.61
N VAL A 116 -12.35 2.22 -6.25
CA VAL A 116 -10.99 2.04 -6.75
C VAL A 116 -10.01 1.72 -5.61
N GLU A 117 -10.13 2.40 -4.47
CA GLU A 117 -9.39 2.12 -3.24
C GLU A 117 -9.61 0.68 -2.77
N PHE A 118 -10.86 0.28 -2.54
CA PHE A 118 -11.19 -1.08 -2.10
C PHE A 118 -10.65 -2.15 -3.05
N PHE A 119 -10.92 -2.02 -4.35
CA PHE A 119 -10.43 -3.00 -5.33
C PHE A 119 -8.90 -3.00 -5.45
N GLY A 120 -8.25 -1.86 -5.19
CA GLY A 120 -6.80 -1.74 -5.12
C GLY A 120 -6.20 -2.42 -3.89
N GLU A 121 -6.86 -2.32 -2.73
CA GLU A 121 -6.46 -2.96 -1.48
C GLU A 121 -6.65 -4.48 -1.52
N GLU A 122 -7.74 -4.96 -2.11
CA GLU A 122 -8.02 -6.40 -2.28
C GLU A 122 -7.20 -7.04 -3.41
N GLY A 123 -6.52 -6.25 -4.24
CA GLY A 123 -5.70 -6.75 -5.36
C GLY A 123 -6.51 -7.16 -6.60
N LEU A 124 -7.79 -6.80 -6.66
CA LEU A 124 -8.68 -6.99 -7.82
C LEU A 124 -8.43 -5.92 -8.90
N VAL A 125 -7.22 -5.93 -9.46
CA VAL A 125 -6.69 -4.87 -10.32
C VAL A 125 -7.48 -4.66 -11.62
N ASN A 126 -8.02 -5.74 -12.21
CA ASN A 126 -8.81 -5.61 -13.45
C ASN A 126 -10.11 -4.84 -13.22
N GLU A 127 -10.72 -4.99 -12.06
CA GLU A 127 -11.96 -4.31 -11.68
C GLU A 127 -11.67 -2.84 -11.33
N ALA A 128 -10.60 -2.60 -10.57
CA ALA A 128 -10.12 -1.25 -10.27
C ALA A 128 -9.82 -0.46 -11.56
N LEU A 129 -9.12 -1.09 -12.53
CA LEU A 129 -8.85 -0.50 -13.85
C LEU A 129 -10.13 -0.23 -14.65
N ALA A 130 -11.08 -1.18 -14.66
CA ALA A 130 -12.33 -1.00 -15.37
C ALA A 130 -13.13 0.19 -14.81
N LEU A 131 -13.15 0.35 -13.48
CA LEU A 131 -13.78 1.49 -12.82
C LEU A 131 -13.08 2.80 -13.12
N PHE A 132 -11.75 2.81 -13.14
CA PHE A 132 -10.97 3.99 -13.49
C PHE A 132 -11.25 4.50 -14.91
N TYR A 133 -11.24 3.60 -15.90
CA TYR A 133 -11.58 3.99 -17.27
C TYR A 133 -13.04 4.44 -17.41
N ARG A 134 -13.94 3.87 -16.59
CA ARG A 134 -15.32 4.33 -16.49
C ARG A 134 -15.44 5.74 -15.89
N MET A 135 -14.55 6.19 -15.00
CA MET A 135 -14.56 7.58 -14.51
C MET A 135 -14.51 8.57 -15.67
N LYS A 136 -13.66 8.31 -16.68
CA LYS A 136 -13.57 9.11 -17.90
C LYS A 136 -14.86 9.10 -18.72
N GLN A 137 -15.50 7.92 -18.85
CA GLN A 137 -16.79 7.77 -19.55
C GLN A 137 -17.93 8.56 -18.87
N TYR A 138 -17.85 8.73 -17.55
CA TYR A 138 -18.82 9.47 -16.76
C TYR A 138 -18.48 10.95 -16.59
N HIS A 139 -17.52 11.48 -17.37
CA HIS A 139 -17.04 12.87 -17.28
C HIS A 139 -16.53 13.27 -15.88
N CYS A 140 -16.14 12.29 -15.06
CA CYS A 140 -15.47 12.53 -13.79
C CYS A 140 -13.95 12.58 -14.06
N LYS A 141 -13.29 13.67 -13.65
CA LYS A 141 -11.84 13.79 -13.78
C LYS A 141 -11.19 13.03 -12.63
N PRO A 142 -10.40 11.97 -12.89
CA PRO A 142 -9.65 11.29 -11.84
C PRO A 142 -8.66 12.27 -11.19
N ASP A 143 -8.56 12.24 -9.88
CA ASP A 143 -7.60 13.02 -9.10
C ASP A 143 -6.27 12.27 -8.94
N VAL A 144 -5.25 12.96 -8.42
CA VAL A 144 -3.92 12.39 -8.15
C VAL A 144 -4.02 11.16 -7.25
N TYR A 145 -4.94 11.18 -6.28
CA TYR A 145 -5.19 10.07 -5.36
C TYR A 145 -5.69 8.80 -6.08
N ALA A 146 -6.67 8.92 -6.99
CA ALA A 146 -7.18 7.81 -7.78
C ALA A 146 -6.08 7.19 -8.66
N TYR A 147 -5.24 8.02 -9.28
CA TYR A 147 -4.07 7.55 -10.04
C TYR A 147 -3.08 6.80 -9.13
N ASN A 148 -2.70 7.39 -8.00
CA ASN A 148 -1.76 6.79 -7.04
C ASN A 148 -2.26 5.43 -6.53
N THR A 149 -3.56 5.32 -6.24
CA THR A 149 -4.22 4.09 -5.79
C THR A 149 -4.12 2.97 -6.84
N ILE A 150 -4.38 3.28 -8.11
CA ILE A 150 -4.32 2.28 -9.18
C ILE A 150 -2.89 1.93 -9.55
N ILE A 151 -2.00 2.92 -9.59
CA ILE A 151 -0.57 2.67 -9.80
C ILE A 151 -0.06 1.73 -8.70
N TYR A 152 -0.40 1.98 -7.43
CA TYR A 152 -0.07 1.11 -6.32
C TYR A 152 -0.64 -0.31 -6.49
N ALA A 153 -1.93 -0.43 -6.85
CA ALA A 153 -2.57 -1.72 -7.10
C ALA A 153 -1.93 -2.51 -8.25
N LEU A 154 -1.62 -1.84 -9.37
CA LEU A 154 -0.92 -2.43 -10.52
C LEU A 154 0.47 -2.90 -10.15
N CYS A 155 1.19 -2.10 -9.36
CA CYS A 155 2.49 -2.45 -8.82
C CYS A 155 2.42 -3.67 -7.91
N ARG A 156 1.35 -3.84 -7.12
CA ARG A 156 1.17 -5.02 -6.26
C ARG A 156 1.05 -6.33 -7.04
N VAL A 157 0.37 -6.30 -8.18
CA VAL A 157 0.23 -7.44 -9.11
C VAL A 157 1.47 -7.59 -10.02
N GLY A 158 2.39 -6.64 -9.99
CA GLY A 158 3.60 -6.65 -10.81
C GLY A 158 3.39 -6.21 -12.27
N ASN A 159 2.25 -5.56 -12.57
CA ASN A 159 1.97 -5.00 -13.90
C ASN A 159 2.59 -3.61 -14.09
N PHE A 160 3.92 -3.57 -14.08
CA PHE A 160 4.70 -2.32 -14.17
C PHE A 160 4.50 -1.57 -15.50
N LYS A 161 4.16 -2.28 -16.58
CA LYS A 161 3.93 -1.65 -17.90
C LYS A 161 2.72 -0.71 -17.86
N LYS A 162 1.59 -1.20 -17.32
CA LYS A 162 0.38 -0.37 -17.17
C LYS A 162 0.58 0.73 -16.12
N ALA A 163 1.29 0.45 -15.03
CA ALA A 163 1.58 1.45 -14.00
C ALA A 163 2.38 2.63 -14.56
N ARG A 164 3.42 2.35 -15.36
CA ARG A 164 4.21 3.37 -16.05
C ARG A 164 3.38 4.14 -17.09
N PHE A 165 2.54 3.45 -17.85
CA PHE A 165 1.65 4.12 -18.80
C PHE A 165 0.70 5.11 -18.11
N LEU A 166 0.20 4.78 -16.91
CA LEU A 166 -0.64 5.70 -16.14
C LEU A 166 0.15 6.91 -15.62
N LEU A 167 1.41 6.75 -15.20
CA LEU A 167 2.28 7.88 -14.88
C LEU A 167 2.49 8.78 -16.11
N GLU A 168 2.81 8.20 -17.27
CA GLU A 168 2.99 8.95 -18.52
C GLU A 168 1.70 9.67 -18.93
N GLN A 169 0.52 9.06 -18.71
CA GLN A 169 -0.78 9.71 -18.93
C GLN A 169 -0.99 10.95 -18.04
N MET A 170 -0.52 10.95 -16.79
CA MET A 170 -0.58 12.12 -15.90
C MET A 170 0.29 13.28 -16.40
N GLU A 171 1.31 12.98 -17.20
CA GLU A 171 2.28 13.95 -17.73
C GLU A 171 1.91 14.50 -19.12
N LEU A 172 0.91 13.91 -19.78
CA LEU A 172 0.53 14.33 -21.15
C LEU A 172 -0.05 15.76 -21.18
N PRO A 173 0.36 16.58 -22.16
CA PRO A 173 -0.19 17.93 -22.33
C PRO A 173 -1.70 17.86 -22.59
N GLY A 174 -2.49 18.33 -21.63
CA GLY A 174 -3.96 18.28 -21.65
C GLY A 174 -4.60 17.56 -20.45
N PHE A 175 -3.83 16.78 -19.69
CA PHE A 175 -4.26 16.27 -18.40
C PHE A 175 -3.87 17.25 -17.28
N LEU A 176 -4.85 17.78 -16.56
CA LEU A 176 -4.67 18.76 -15.47
C LEU A 176 -4.32 18.08 -14.13
N CYS A 177 -3.60 16.96 -14.15
CA CYS A 177 -3.32 16.17 -12.95
C CYS A 177 -1.84 15.78 -12.91
N PRO A 178 -0.92 16.71 -12.59
CA PRO A 178 0.50 16.41 -12.52
C PRO A 178 0.77 15.37 -11.40
N PRO A 179 1.74 14.46 -11.59
CA PRO A 179 2.14 13.54 -10.54
C PRO A 179 2.72 14.30 -9.34
N ASP A 180 2.61 13.70 -8.16
CA ASP A 180 3.24 14.22 -6.95
C ASP A 180 4.51 13.41 -6.62
N ALA A 181 5.26 13.87 -5.61
CA ALA A 181 6.42 13.13 -5.11
C ALA A 181 6.05 11.71 -4.67
N TYR A 182 4.83 11.53 -4.16
CA TYR A 182 4.31 10.25 -3.72
C TYR A 182 4.08 9.27 -4.89
N THR A 183 3.60 9.73 -6.06
CA THR A 183 3.46 8.92 -7.28
C THR A 183 4.79 8.27 -7.67
N TYR A 184 5.87 9.06 -7.69
CA TYR A 184 7.22 8.54 -7.97
C TYR A 184 7.69 7.58 -6.89
N THR A 185 7.43 7.89 -5.61
CA THR A 185 7.78 7.05 -4.46
C THR A 185 7.11 5.67 -4.54
N ILE A 186 5.84 5.60 -4.94
CA ILE A 186 5.11 4.33 -5.16
C ILE A 186 5.83 3.47 -6.21
N LEU A 187 6.16 4.06 -7.36
CA LEU A 187 6.80 3.32 -8.44
C LEU A 187 8.21 2.87 -8.02
N ILE A 188 9.04 3.76 -7.48
CA ILE A 188 10.40 3.46 -7.03
C ILE A 188 10.40 2.35 -5.97
N SER A 189 9.56 2.48 -4.93
CA SER A 189 9.45 1.48 -3.86
C SER A 189 8.99 0.12 -4.40
N SER A 190 8.02 0.12 -5.32
CA SER A 190 7.55 -1.12 -5.94
C SER A 190 8.62 -1.77 -6.82
N TYR A 191 9.34 -1.02 -7.66
CA TYR A 191 10.41 -1.58 -8.48
C TYR A 191 11.51 -2.21 -7.61
N CYS A 192 11.89 -1.56 -6.50
CA CYS A 192 12.87 -2.10 -5.55
C CYS A 192 12.36 -3.37 -4.85
N LYS A 193 11.14 -3.34 -4.28
CA LYS A 193 10.56 -4.47 -3.53
C LYS A 193 10.36 -5.71 -4.40
N TYR A 194 9.81 -5.52 -5.61
CA TYR A 194 9.51 -6.60 -6.53
C TYR A 194 10.72 -7.04 -7.35
N SER A 195 11.84 -6.29 -7.35
CA SER A 195 13.06 -6.71 -8.04
C SER A 195 13.51 -8.12 -7.62
N LEU A 196 13.34 -8.46 -6.36
CA LEU A 196 13.85 -9.71 -5.76
C LEU A 196 12.94 -10.92 -5.95
N GLN A 197 11.66 -10.73 -6.27
CA GLN A 197 10.69 -11.83 -6.32
C GLN A 197 10.83 -12.71 -7.58
N THR A 198 11.34 -12.16 -8.68
CA THR A 198 11.37 -12.87 -9.97
C THR A 198 12.52 -13.87 -10.12
N GLY A 199 13.47 -13.97 -9.18
CA GLY A 199 14.63 -14.87 -9.22
C GLY A 199 15.68 -14.59 -10.32
N CYS A 200 15.26 -14.09 -11.48
CA CYS A 200 16.11 -13.83 -12.64
C CYS A 200 16.96 -12.56 -12.47
N ARG A 201 18.29 -12.70 -12.31
CA ARG A 201 19.27 -11.59 -12.14
C ARG A 201 19.08 -10.45 -13.16
N LYS A 202 18.81 -10.77 -14.44
CA LYS A 202 18.60 -9.77 -15.52
C LYS A 202 17.35 -8.91 -15.28
N ALA A 203 16.27 -9.50 -14.79
CA ALA A 203 15.04 -8.79 -14.44
C ALA A 203 15.24 -7.88 -13.21
N ILE A 204 16.00 -8.36 -12.21
CA ILE A 204 16.34 -7.58 -11.01
C ILE A 204 17.12 -6.31 -11.41
N ARG A 205 18.15 -6.48 -12.25
CA ARG A 205 18.99 -5.37 -12.73
C ARG A 205 18.17 -4.35 -13.50
N ARG A 206 17.26 -4.80 -14.38
CA ARG A 206 16.35 -3.92 -15.14
C ARG A 206 15.42 -3.12 -14.22
N ARG A 207 14.75 -3.78 -13.27
CA ARG A 207 13.83 -3.08 -12.34
C ARG A 207 14.54 -2.04 -11.49
N LEU A 208 15.74 -2.35 -10.99
CA LEU A 208 16.53 -1.38 -10.23
C LEU A 208 17.09 -0.25 -11.08
N TRP A 209 17.37 -0.51 -12.38
CA TRP A 209 17.70 0.55 -13.32
C TRP A 209 16.53 1.50 -13.52
N GLU A 210 15.32 0.98 -13.73
CA GLU A 210 14.09 1.79 -13.84
C GLU A 210 13.83 2.60 -12.56
N ALA A 211 14.03 2.00 -11.37
CA ALA A 211 13.90 2.72 -10.10
C ALA A 211 14.88 3.89 -9.99
N ASN A 212 16.15 3.69 -10.35
CA ASN A 212 17.15 4.77 -10.38
C ASN A 212 16.84 5.83 -11.45
N HIS A 213 16.31 5.42 -12.60
CA HIS A 213 15.89 6.36 -13.64
C HIS A 213 14.74 7.24 -13.17
N LEU A 214 13.71 6.66 -12.56
CA LEU A 214 12.59 7.40 -11.97
C LEU A 214 13.03 8.33 -10.84
N PHE A 215 14.00 7.92 -10.02
CA PHE A 215 14.59 8.79 -9.00
C PHE A 215 15.29 10.01 -9.61
N ARG A 216 16.09 9.81 -10.67
CA ARG A 216 16.72 10.92 -11.39
C ARG A 216 15.69 11.83 -12.06
N LEU A 217 14.62 11.25 -12.62
CA LEU A 217 13.51 12.01 -13.21
C LEU A 217 12.76 12.84 -12.17
N MET A 218 12.50 12.25 -11.00
CA MET A 218 11.88 12.92 -9.86
C MET A 218 12.71 14.15 -9.44
N LEU A 219 14.03 14.00 -9.34
CA LEU A 219 14.95 15.11 -9.05
C LEU A 219 14.98 16.17 -10.16
N PHE A 220 15.06 15.74 -11.43
CA PHE A 220 15.07 16.64 -12.58
C PHE A 220 13.81 17.51 -12.66
N LYS A 221 12.66 16.94 -12.27
CA LYS A 221 11.38 17.65 -12.21
C LYS A 221 11.21 18.51 -10.95
N GLY A 222 12.20 18.54 -10.06
CA GLY A 222 12.18 19.37 -8.86
C GLY A 222 11.40 18.78 -7.68
N TYR A 223 11.00 17.51 -7.73
CA TYR A 223 10.38 16.86 -6.57
C TYR A 223 11.44 16.49 -5.53
N VAL A 224 11.11 16.71 -4.25
CA VAL A 224 11.98 16.38 -3.12
C VAL A 224 11.75 14.92 -2.70
N PRO A 225 12.76 14.04 -2.79
CA PRO A 225 12.63 12.67 -2.32
C PRO A 225 12.55 12.60 -0.80
N ASP A 226 11.69 11.72 -0.30
CA ASP A 226 11.50 11.49 1.13
C ASP A 226 12.39 10.34 1.65
N VAL A 227 12.35 10.13 2.96
CA VAL A 227 13.09 9.05 3.65
C VAL A 227 12.69 7.67 3.10
N VAL A 228 11.42 7.49 2.72
CA VAL A 228 10.93 6.22 2.17
C VAL A 228 11.57 5.93 0.81
N THR A 229 11.66 6.94 -0.06
CA THR A 229 12.28 6.82 -1.39
C THR A 229 13.75 6.42 -1.29
N TYR A 230 14.53 7.12 -0.45
CA TYR A 230 15.94 6.79 -0.23
C TYR A 230 16.10 5.38 0.36
N ASN A 231 15.34 5.05 1.40
CA ASN A 231 15.40 3.72 2.02
C ASN A 231 15.10 2.60 1.05
N CYS A 232 14.10 2.77 0.17
CA CYS A 232 13.76 1.76 -0.83
C CYS A 232 14.91 1.54 -1.83
N LEU A 233 15.55 2.62 -2.30
CA LEU A 233 16.66 2.53 -3.24
C LEU A 233 17.91 1.95 -2.59
N ILE A 234 18.25 2.39 -1.37
CA ILE A 234 19.39 1.88 -0.59
C ILE A 234 19.21 0.39 -0.31
N ASP A 235 18.05 -0.04 0.21
CA ASP A 235 17.76 -1.47 0.46
C ASP A 235 17.84 -2.30 -0.84
N GLY A 236 17.31 -1.79 -1.95
CA GLY A 236 17.42 -2.45 -3.26
C GLY A 236 18.86 -2.57 -3.78
N CYS A 237 19.70 -1.55 -3.56
CA CYS A 237 21.12 -1.57 -3.93
C CYS A 237 21.91 -2.53 -3.05
N CYS A 238 21.74 -2.47 -1.73
CA CYS A 238 22.33 -3.39 -0.75
C CYS A 238 22.01 -4.84 -1.09
N LYS A 239 20.74 -5.18 -1.32
CA LYS A 239 20.33 -6.56 -1.65
C LYS A 239 20.81 -7.06 -3.02
N THR A 240 21.26 -6.16 -3.89
CA THR A 240 21.86 -6.53 -5.19
C THR A 240 23.35 -6.33 -5.26
N TYR A 241 24.01 -6.23 -4.10
CA TYR A 241 25.45 -6.08 -3.96
C TYR A 241 26.04 -4.89 -4.73
N ARG A 242 25.27 -3.80 -4.82
CA ARG A 242 25.70 -2.52 -5.42
C ARG A 242 25.92 -1.47 -4.33
N ILE A 243 26.92 -1.72 -3.50
CA ILE A 243 27.17 -0.92 -2.31
C ILE A 243 27.61 0.51 -2.63
N GLU A 244 28.43 0.71 -3.66
CA GLU A 244 28.88 2.05 -4.09
C GLU A 244 27.69 2.98 -4.34
N ARG A 245 26.72 2.50 -5.12
CA ARG A 245 25.50 3.26 -5.40
C ARG A 245 24.65 3.49 -4.15
N ALA A 246 24.63 2.56 -3.20
CA ALA A 246 23.92 2.73 -1.94
C ALA A 246 24.57 3.83 -1.07
N LEU A 247 25.90 3.89 -1.01
CA LEU A 247 26.65 4.93 -0.31
C LEU A 247 26.45 6.31 -0.96
N GLU A 248 26.50 6.40 -2.29
CA GLU A 248 26.17 7.65 -3.00
C GLU A 248 24.79 8.19 -2.65
N LEU A 249 23.78 7.29 -2.55
CA LEU A 249 22.42 7.65 -2.16
C LEU A 249 22.33 8.09 -0.69
N PHE A 250 23.09 7.45 0.20
CA PHE A 250 23.15 7.81 1.61
C PHE A 250 23.81 9.19 1.81
N GLU A 251 24.88 9.49 1.08
CA GLU A 251 25.51 10.80 1.08
C GLU A 251 24.61 11.88 0.47
N ASP A 252 23.91 11.58 -0.63
CA ASP A 252 22.92 12.50 -1.23
C ASP A 252 21.74 12.77 -0.27
N MET A 253 21.28 11.75 0.45
CA MET A 253 20.27 11.87 1.51
C MET A 253 20.70 12.85 2.60
N ASN A 254 21.94 12.70 3.11
CA ASN A 254 22.51 13.61 4.12
C ASN A 254 22.69 15.03 3.58
N ARG A 255 23.22 15.19 2.36
CA ARG A 255 23.44 16.51 1.73
C ARG A 255 22.16 17.30 1.53
N ARG A 256 21.04 16.61 1.30
CA ARG A 256 19.71 17.23 1.14
C ARG A 256 18.96 17.45 2.45
N GLY A 257 19.59 17.15 3.59
CA GLY A 257 18.97 17.28 4.91
C GLY A 257 17.86 16.27 5.19
N CYS A 258 17.79 15.18 4.41
CA CYS A 258 16.86 14.09 4.66
C CYS A 258 17.48 13.17 5.72
N ILE A 259 16.95 13.17 6.94
CA ILE A 259 17.58 12.49 8.08
C ILE A 259 17.46 10.96 7.92
N PRO A 260 18.58 10.22 7.84
CA PRO A 260 18.55 8.76 7.83
C PRO A 260 17.87 8.20 9.07
N ASN A 261 17.23 7.04 8.93
CA ASN A 261 16.59 6.37 10.06
C ASN A 261 17.11 4.95 10.24
N ARG A 262 16.61 4.26 11.26
CA ARG A 262 16.92 2.85 11.54
C ARG A 262 16.83 1.93 10.30
N VAL A 263 15.86 2.16 9.41
CA VAL A 263 15.68 1.34 8.20
C VAL A 263 16.83 1.55 7.20
N THR A 264 17.34 2.78 7.10
CA THR A 264 18.53 3.12 6.30
C THR A 264 19.75 2.32 6.76
N TYR A 265 20.12 2.45 8.05
CA TYR A 265 21.28 1.77 8.61
C TYR A 265 21.14 0.25 8.60
N ASN A 266 19.96 -0.30 8.93
CA ASN A 266 19.73 -1.74 8.88
C ASN A 266 19.89 -2.33 7.48
N SER A 267 19.78 -1.52 6.42
CA SER A 267 20.03 -1.99 5.05
C SER A 267 21.53 -2.19 4.80
N PHE A 268 22.36 -1.26 5.27
CA PHE A 268 23.83 -1.39 5.24
C PHE A 268 24.33 -2.49 6.17
N ILE A 269 23.83 -2.56 7.41
CA ILE A 269 24.22 -3.60 8.37
C ILE A 269 23.96 -4.99 7.80
N ARG A 270 22.75 -5.25 7.26
CA ARG A 270 22.43 -6.53 6.61
C ARG A 270 23.36 -6.85 5.43
N TYR A 271 23.73 -5.84 4.65
CA TYR A 271 24.66 -6.01 3.53
C TYR A 271 26.06 -6.39 4.01
N TYR A 272 26.66 -5.59 4.89
CA TYR A 272 28.03 -5.82 5.37
C TYR A 272 28.14 -7.13 6.13
N SER A 273 27.13 -7.48 6.93
CA SER A 273 27.05 -8.80 7.57
C SER A 273 26.98 -9.94 6.55
N ALA A 274 26.26 -9.79 5.44
CA ALA A 274 26.17 -10.83 4.41
C ALA A 274 27.46 -10.99 3.58
N VAL A 275 28.27 -9.94 3.45
CA VAL A 275 29.58 -9.96 2.77
C VAL A 275 30.71 -10.32 3.74
N ASN A 276 30.40 -10.58 5.01
CA ASN A 276 31.35 -10.84 6.08
C ASN A 276 32.32 -9.67 6.39
N GLU A 277 31.94 -8.44 6.04
CA GLU A 277 32.65 -7.22 6.45
C GLU A 277 32.08 -6.71 7.79
N ILE A 278 32.29 -7.51 8.85
CA ILE A 278 31.65 -7.31 10.15
C ILE A 278 31.99 -5.95 10.77
N ASP A 279 33.24 -5.49 10.64
CA ASP A 279 33.70 -4.24 11.24
C ASP A 279 32.92 -3.02 10.69
N LYS A 280 32.66 -2.99 9.38
CA LYS A 280 31.82 -1.94 8.76
C LYS A 280 30.36 -2.07 9.18
N ALA A 281 29.85 -3.29 9.40
CA ALA A 281 28.51 -3.49 9.92
C ALA A 281 28.38 -2.90 11.35
N VAL A 282 29.38 -3.11 12.20
CA VAL A 282 29.46 -2.54 13.54
C VAL A 282 29.60 -1.02 13.48
N GLU A 283 30.44 -0.48 12.59
CA GLU A 283 30.58 0.96 12.37
C GLU A 283 29.24 1.62 12.02
N MET A 284 28.44 1.00 11.14
CA MET A 284 27.11 1.49 10.79
C MET A 284 26.14 1.47 11.99
N LEU A 285 26.20 0.43 12.83
CA LEU A 285 25.41 0.36 14.07
C LEU A 285 25.81 1.46 15.05
N ARG A 286 27.12 1.65 15.28
CA ARG A 286 27.66 2.69 16.18
C ARG A 286 27.35 4.09 15.67
N THR A 287 27.44 4.32 14.37
CA THR A 287 27.07 5.60 13.74
C THR A 287 25.60 5.92 13.92
N MET A 288 24.71 4.93 13.73
CA MET A 288 23.28 5.08 13.98
C MET A 288 23.00 5.48 15.44
N GLN A 289 23.69 4.86 16.40
CA GLN A 289 23.58 5.17 17.83
C GLN A 289 24.12 6.58 18.15
N LYS A 290 25.31 6.91 17.64
CA LYS A 290 25.97 8.21 17.88
C LYS A 290 25.14 9.40 17.37
N MET A 291 24.53 9.24 16.20
CA MET A 291 23.73 10.30 15.58
C MET A 291 22.27 10.29 16.05
N ASN A 292 21.88 9.37 16.96
CA ASN A 292 20.50 9.19 17.43
C ASN A 292 19.46 9.02 16.32
N HIS A 293 19.81 8.34 15.22
CA HIS A 293 18.95 8.10 14.05
C HIS A 293 17.91 6.97 14.26
N GLY A 294 17.60 6.65 15.51
CA GLY A 294 16.64 5.65 15.94
C GLY A 294 17.21 4.61 16.89
N LEU A 295 16.33 4.00 17.69
CA LEU A 295 16.72 2.97 18.64
C LEU A 295 17.11 1.69 17.90
N ALA A 296 18.33 1.21 18.16
CA ALA A 296 18.78 -0.10 17.71
C ALA A 296 17.88 -1.17 18.33
N THR A 297 17.38 -2.09 17.51
CA THR A 297 16.50 -3.18 17.94
C THR A 297 17.13 -4.51 17.56
N SER A 298 16.51 -5.63 17.92
CA SER A 298 16.99 -6.96 17.49
C SER A 298 17.26 -7.04 15.98
N SER A 299 16.49 -6.36 15.11
CA SER A 299 16.76 -6.40 13.66
C SER A 299 18.09 -5.77 13.24
N SER A 300 18.65 -4.89 14.07
CA SER A 300 19.94 -4.23 13.84
C SER A 300 21.11 -5.10 14.30
N TYR A 301 20.96 -5.79 15.44
CA TYR A 301 22.01 -6.65 16.01
C TYR A 301 22.04 -8.06 15.41
N THR A 302 20.89 -8.66 15.10
CA THR A 302 20.81 -10.05 14.60
C THR A 302 21.71 -10.32 13.38
N PRO A 303 21.79 -9.44 12.35
CA PRO A 303 22.70 -9.69 11.22
C PRO A 303 24.18 -9.72 11.61
N ILE A 304 24.60 -8.84 12.53
CA ILE A 304 25.98 -8.76 13.03
C ILE A 304 26.31 -10.01 13.84
N ILE A 305 25.44 -10.35 14.79
CA ILE A 305 25.57 -11.57 15.62
C ILE A 305 25.64 -12.81 14.73
N HIS A 306 24.78 -12.89 13.71
CA HIS A 306 24.79 -14.03 12.78
C HIS A 306 26.10 -14.13 12.01
N ALA A 307 26.62 -13.01 11.49
CA ALA A 307 27.91 -12.99 10.80
C ALA A 307 29.08 -13.36 11.73
N LEU A 308 29.08 -12.89 12.99
CA LEU A 308 30.08 -13.23 14.00
C LEU A 308 30.09 -14.73 14.33
N CYS A 309 28.91 -15.34 14.50
CA CYS A 309 28.80 -16.79 14.69
C CYS A 309 29.33 -17.58 13.49
N GLN A 310 29.06 -17.10 12.25
CA GLN A 310 29.59 -17.73 11.04
C GLN A 310 31.11 -17.57 10.88
N ALA A 311 31.69 -16.53 11.47
CA ALA A 311 33.12 -16.26 11.48
C ALA A 311 33.84 -16.88 12.70
N GLU A 312 33.19 -17.75 13.46
CA GLU A 312 33.72 -18.40 14.68
C GLU A 312 34.16 -17.43 15.80
N ARG A 313 33.67 -16.18 15.76
CA ARG A 313 33.91 -15.13 16.78
C ARG A 313 32.81 -15.17 17.85
N SER A 314 32.66 -16.31 18.52
CA SER A 314 31.55 -16.59 19.44
C SER A 314 31.50 -15.65 20.65
N GLN A 315 32.64 -15.24 21.20
CA GLN A 315 32.71 -14.34 22.35
C GLN A 315 32.13 -12.95 22.02
N GLU A 316 32.53 -12.36 20.90
CA GLU A 316 32.01 -11.06 20.48
C GLU A 316 30.51 -11.12 20.17
N ALA A 317 30.04 -12.25 19.61
CA ALA A 317 28.62 -12.48 19.37
C ALA A 317 27.81 -12.48 20.69
N TRP A 318 28.38 -13.03 21.77
CA TRP A 318 27.79 -12.99 23.10
C TRP A 318 27.76 -11.58 23.68
N ASP A 319 28.85 -10.83 23.57
CA ASP A 319 28.93 -9.44 24.04
C ASP A 319 27.86 -8.56 23.37
N PHE A 320 27.60 -8.76 22.07
CA PHE A 320 26.52 -8.06 21.36
C PHE A 320 25.10 -8.47 21.82
N ILE A 321 24.89 -9.71 22.27
CA ILE A 321 23.62 -10.13 22.90
C ILE A 321 23.42 -9.44 24.24
N VAL A 322 24.48 -9.36 25.05
CA VAL A 322 24.44 -8.65 26.34
C VAL A 322 24.13 -7.18 26.11
N GLU A 323 24.82 -6.52 25.16
CA GLU A 323 24.55 -5.12 24.81
C GLU A 323 23.10 -4.92 24.33
N LEU A 324 22.54 -5.86 23.56
CA LEU A 324 21.17 -5.80 23.09
C LEU A 324 20.17 -5.80 24.25
N VAL A 325 20.40 -6.66 25.26
CA VAL A 325 19.55 -6.77 26.45
C VAL A 325 19.70 -5.56 27.37
N ASP A 326 20.93 -5.08 27.59
CA ASP A 326 21.20 -3.91 28.43
C ASP A 326 20.55 -2.63 27.88
N ARG A 327 20.40 -2.54 26.55
CA ARG A 327 19.64 -1.47 25.89
C ARG A 327 18.11 -1.67 25.89
N GLY A 328 17.61 -2.69 26.58
CA GLY A 328 16.19 -2.96 26.74
C GLY A 328 15.51 -3.61 25.53
N SER A 329 16.29 -4.14 24.57
CA SER A 329 15.74 -4.89 23.44
C SER A 329 15.76 -6.39 23.71
N ILE A 330 14.64 -7.06 23.44
CA ILE A 330 14.53 -8.51 23.63
C ILE A 330 15.17 -9.22 22.43
N PRO A 331 16.19 -10.08 22.65
CA PRO A 331 16.74 -10.93 21.59
C PRO A 331 15.68 -11.87 21.04
N ARG A 332 15.65 -12.05 19.72
CA ARG A 332 14.83 -13.10 19.11
C ARG A 332 15.33 -14.47 19.54
N GLU A 333 14.42 -15.41 19.71
CA GLU A 333 14.73 -16.81 20.06
C GLU A 333 15.76 -17.42 19.10
N TYR A 334 15.60 -17.18 17.80
CA TYR A 334 16.57 -17.59 16.78
C TYR A 334 17.98 -17.03 17.05
N THR A 335 18.09 -15.74 17.37
CA THR A 335 19.39 -15.09 17.61
C THR A 335 20.04 -15.63 18.88
N TYR A 336 19.26 -15.86 19.94
CA TYR A 336 19.75 -16.44 21.18
C TYR A 336 20.27 -17.88 20.97
N LYS A 337 19.46 -18.72 20.30
CA LYS A 337 19.84 -20.10 20.00
C LYS A 337 21.10 -20.17 19.14
N LEU A 338 21.21 -19.32 18.12
CA LEU A 338 22.38 -19.27 17.24
C LEU A 338 23.69 -19.06 18.01
N VAL A 339 23.71 -18.11 18.97
CA VAL A 339 24.90 -17.85 19.77
C VAL A 339 25.18 -18.98 20.75
N CYS A 340 24.13 -19.56 21.37
CA CYS A 340 24.30 -20.72 22.26
C CYS A 340 24.90 -21.92 21.50
N ASP A 341 24.42 -22.20 20.30
CA ASP A 341 24.94 -23.28 19.45
C ASP A 341 26.42 -23.02 19.09
N ALA A 342 26.77 -21.76 18.73
CA ALA A 342 28.15 -21.35 18.42
C ALA A 342 29.11 -21.34 19.63
N MET A 343 28.59 -21.19 20.85
CA MET A 343 29.36 -21.28 22.10
C MET A 343 29.50 -22.73 22.57
N GLY A 344 28.46 -23.55 22.38
CA GLY A 344 28.44 -24.97 22.73
C GLY A 344 29.46 -25.80 21.93
N SER A 345 29.77 -25.40 20.70
CA SER A 345 30.85 -26.01 19.90
C SER A 345 32.27 -25.67 20.38
N VAL A 346 32.44 -24.61 21.20
CA VAL A 346 33.75 -24.14 21.69
C VAL A 346 34.11 -24.74 23.07
N GLY A 347 33.21 -25.50 23.69
CA GLY A 347 33.51 -26.22 24.94
C GLY A 347 33.39 -25.38 26.23
N GLU A 348 32.78 -24.20 26.17
CA GLU A 348 32.52 -23.34 27.34
C GLU A 348 31.06 -23.47 27.86
N GLY A 349 30.57 -24.69 27.95
CA GLY A 349 29.19 -25.01 28.38
C GLY A 349 28.89 -24.81 29.87
N LYS A 350 29.51 -23.85 30.58
CA LYS A 350 29.34 -23.71 32.05
C LYS A 350 29.01 -22.33 32.61
N TYR A 351 28.85 -21.29 31.79
CA TYR A 351 28.43 -19.96 32.29
C TYR A 351 27.31 -19.33 31.45
N LEU A 352 26.32 -20.13 31.02
CA LEU A 352 25.03 -19.58 30.64
C LEU A 352 24.34 -19.09 31.91
N ASP A 353 24.67 -17.86 32.28
CA ASP A 353 24.31 -17.22 33.53
C ASP A 353 22.78 -17.29 33.75
N ASP A 354 22.36 -18.05 34.78
CA ASP A 354 20.97 -18.18 35.22
C ASP A 354 20.32 -16.80 35.49
N SER A 355 21.14 -15.77 35.71
CA SER A 355 20.74 -14.36 35.83
C SER A 355 20.18 -13.77 34.51
N PHE A 356 20.77 -14.13 33.37
CA PHE A 356 20.40 -13.60 32.06
C PHE A 356 19.12 -14.27 31.52
N HIS A 357 18.98 -15.57 31.75
CA HIS A 357 17.74 -16.31 31.49
C HIS A 357 16.55 -15.75 32.29
N LYS A 358 16.78 -15.33 33.54
CA LYS A 358 15.75 -14.65 34.36
C LYS A 358 15.41 -13.25 33.82
N ARG A 359 16.40 -12.46 33.38
CA ARG A 359 16.17 -11.14 32.75
C ARG A 359 15.37 -11.21 31.45
N ILE A 360 15.61 -12.23 30.61
CA ILE A 360 14.83 -12.43 29.38
C ILE A 360 13.39 -12.87 29.69
N ARG A 361 13.17 -13.70 30.72
CA ARG A 361 11.81 -14.09 31.16
C ARG A 361 11.02 -12.92 31.75
N TRP A 362 11.65 -12.03 32.52
CA TRP A 362 11.00 -10.87 33.12
C TRP A 362 10.43 -9.89 32.09
N ASN A 363 11.07 -9.74 30.92
CA ASN A 363 10.58 -8.87 29.84
C ASN A 363 9.46 -9.50 28.98
N ARG A 364 8.99 -10.72 29.29
CA ARG A 364 7.87 -11.39 28.59
C ARG A 364 6.53 -11.27 29.33
N GLU A 365 6.53 -10.83 30.58
CA GLU A 365 5.32 -10.47 31.37
C GLU A 365 5.04 -8.97 31.23
#